data_AF-A0A8D2ZMY6-F1
#
_entry.id   AF-A0A8D2ZMY6-F1
#
_cell.length_a   1.000
_cell.length_b   1.000
_cell.length_c   1.000
_cell.angle_alpha   90.00
_cell.angle_beta   90.00
_cell.angle_gamma   90.00
#
_symmetry.space_group_name_H-M   'P 1'
#
loop_
_entity.id
_entity.type
_entity.pdbx_description
1 polymer ?
#
loop_
_entity_poly.entity_id
_entity_poly.type
_entity_poly.pdbx_seq_one_letter_code
_entity_poly.pdbx_strand_id
1 'polypeptide(L)'
;MATPSAQQQHQDYFRSVSSESTTYMMVPAGGPRGPGRKEAPSKMWVAMVVIVVVVLQIASTTGLFVYLNMSISEVRSQGVTEELKCLGLLNVLDKDQDIPDQLAQVFGEPCIKLAEGIKAYISKVTEDIISKQTFIEARTMARPVNNSGSKFMTSVAQRPSAHLTLRDTSSQGFSLYSIPTPDLHQSCRHVVRSWANQSFGAHLHNMTLSNGKLRVPQDGRYYLYSQVYFRYPSPAAGDGDQRSVSHQLVQCVYKKTSYPSPIQLLKGVGTKCWAPDAEYALHSIYQGGLFELRAGDELFVSVSSPTMVNADDSSSYFGAFRLDL
;
A
#
# COMPACT_ATOMS: atom_id res chain seq x y z
N MET A 1 48.79 -45.67 11.21
CA MET A 1 50.12 -45.29 10.67
C MET A 1 49.90 -44.75 9.27
N ALA A 2 50.57 -43.63 8.95
CA ALA A 2 50.66 -42.95 7.65
C ALA A 2 49.42 -42.14 7.18
N THR A 3 49.49 -40.86 7.53
CA THR A 3 48.89 -39.69 6.88
C THR A 3 49.35 -39.51 5.42
N PRO A 4 48.61 -38.72 4.63
CA PRO A 4 49.25 -37.78 3.72
C PRO A 4 48.91 -36.33 4.07
N SER A 5 49.98 -35.54 4.04
CA SER A 5 50.08 -34.10 4.20
C SER A 5 49.62 -33.33 2.96
N ALA A 6 48.86 -32.25 3.14
CA ALA A 6 48.75 -31.19 2.15
C ALA A 6 48.49 -29.83 2.82
N GLN A 7 49.58 -29.05 2.85
CA GLN A 7 49.72 -27.59 2.80
C GLN A 7 48.63 -26.67 3.40
N GLN A 8 49.08 -26.00 4.46
CA GLN A 8 48.46 -24.87 5.12
C GLN A 8 48.86 -23.58 4.39
N GLN A 9 47.93 -22.95 3.66
CA GLN A 9 48.10 -21.60 3.11
C GLN A 9 47.48 -20.59 4.07
N HIS A 10 48.36 -19.84 4.75
CA HIS A 10 48.04 -18.63 5.48
C HIS A 10 47.82 -17.51 4.45
N GLN A 11 46.61 -16.96 4.36
CA GLN A 11 46.37 -15.71 3.66
C GLN A 11 46.06 -14.62 4.68
N ASP A 12 47.07 -13.78 4.88
CA ASP A 12 47.04 -12.59 5.71
C ASP A 12 46.12 -11.51 5.12
N TYR A 13 45.54 -10.78 6.06
CA TYR A 13 44.67 -9.60 5.96
C TYR A 13 45.01 -8.60 4.86
N PHE A 14 43.97 -8.04 4.22
CA PHE A 14 43.95 -6.63 3.84
C PHE A 14 42.61 -5.98 4.17
N ARG A 15 42.59 -5.19 5.26
CA ARG A 15 41.58 -4.16 5.52
C ARG A 15 41.91 -2.95 4.65
N SER A 16 40.98 -2.57 3.79
CA SER A 16 41.05 -1.34 3.00
C SER A 16 40.79 -0.12 3.89
N VAL A 17 41.85 0.63 4.21
CA VAL A 17 41.79 2.00 4.74
C VAL A 17 41.97 2.97 3.57
N SER A 18 40.90 3.68 3.24
CA SER A 18 40.89 4.75 2.25
C SER A 18 41.35 6.05 2.89
N SER A 19 42.58 6.48 2.63
CA SER A 19 43.05 7.83 2.92
C SER A 19 44.04 8.29 1.85
N GLU A 20 43.56 8.92 0.78
CA GLU A 20 44.38 9.77 -0.08
C GLU A 20 43.58 10.98 -0.55
N SER A 21 43.83 12.13 0.07
CA SER A 21 43.56 13.45 -0.50
C SER A 21 44.90 14.09 -0.80
N THR A 22 45.30 14.04 -2.06
CA THR A 22 46.52 14.65 -2.60
C THR A 22 46.37 16.17 -2.61
N THR A 23 47.27 16.89 -1.92
CA THR A 23 47.39 18.34 -2.01
C THR A 23 48.74 18.65 -2.67
N TYR A 24 48.71 19.36 -3.80
CA TYR A 24 49.89 19.73 -4.57
C TYR A 24 50.78 20.71 -3.79
N MET A 25 52.07 20.37 -3.63
CA MET A 25 53.08 21.32 -3.16
C MET A 25 53.70 22.06 -4.34
N MET A 26 53.55 23.39 -4.38
CA MET A 26 54.35 24.26 -5.24
C MET A 26 55.72 24.52 -4.60
N VAL A 27 56.78 24.25 -5.36
CA VAL A 27 58.17 24.64 -5.05
C VAL A 27 58.41 26.07 -5.55
N PRO A 28 58.93 27.01 -4.75
CA PRO A 28 59.42 28.27 -5.27
C PRO A 28 60.91 28.16 -5.62
N ALA A 29 61.24 28.51 -6.87
CA ALA A 29 62.61 28.73 -7.33
C ALA A 29 63.21 30.00 -6.68
N GLY A 30 64.50 29.93 -6.31
CA GLY A 30 65.22 31.05 -5.70
C GLY A 30 65.70 32.11 -6.70
N GLY A 31 65.83 33.35 -6.22
CA GLY A 31 66.57 34.44 -6.88
C GLY A 31 66.23 35.84 -6.34
N PRO A 32 67.17 36.81 -6.28
CA PRO A 32 67.36 37.65 -5.07
C PRO A 32 67.16 39.18 -5.25
N ARG A 33 67.09 39.88 -4.10
CA ARG A 33 67.48 41.29 -3.78
C ARG A 33 66.36 42.26 -3.37
N GLY A 34 66.59 42.91 -2.23
CA GLY A 34 65.99 44.21 -1.86
C GLY A 34 65.58 44.29 -0.37
N PRO A 35 66.22 45.12 0.47
CA PRO A 35 65.94 45.17 1.90
C PRO A 35 64.72 46.05 2.17
N GLY A 36 63.53 45.46 2.16
CA GLY A 36 62.33 46.06 2.72
C GLY A 36 62.15 45.57 4.15
N ARG A 37 62.63 46.32 5.13
CA ARG A 37 62.33 46.12 6.55
C ARG A 37 60.82 46.26 6.75
N LYS A 38 60.06 45.18 6.64
CA LYS A 38 58.69 45.07 7.13
C LYS A 38 58.76 44.34 8.46
N GLU A 39 58.56 45.09 9.54
CA GLU A 39 58.42 44.52 10.87
C GLU A 39 57.30 43.48 10.84
N ALA A 40 57.62 42.24 11.18
CA ALA A 40 56.63 41.19 11.31
C ALA A 40 55.67 41.60 12.44
N PRO A 41 54.34 41.62 12.22
CA PRO A 41 53.41 41.90 13.29
C PRO A 41 53.63 40.86 14.39
N SER A 42 53.69 41.31 15.64
CA SER A 42 53.90 40.40 16.77
C SER A 42 52.88 39.27 16.71
N LYS A 43 53.27 38.04 17.06
CA LYS A 43 52.37 36.87 17.08
C LYS A 43 51.08 37.14 17.88
N MET A 44 51.17 38.04 18.87
CA MET A 44 50.02 38.57 19.62
C MET A 44 49.04 39.36 18.76
N TRP A 45 49.51 40.24 17.87
CA TRP A 45 48.63 41.04 17.01
C TRP A 45 47.84 40.16 16.05
N VAL A 46 48.49 39.15 15.45
CA VAL A 46 47.81 38.18 14.58
C VAL A 46 46.77 37.37 15.36
N ALA A 47 47.13 36.90 16.57
CA ALA A 47 46.18 36.18 17.43
C ALA A 47 44.97 37.04 17.83
N MET A 48 45.18 38.33 18.13
CA MET A 48 44.09 39.26 18.46
C MET A 48 43.16 39.48 17.27
N VAL A 49 43.71 39.66 16.07
CA VAL A 49 42.90 39.82 14.85
C VAL A 49 42.07 38.56 14.57
N VAL A 50 42.65 37.37 14.73
CA VAL A 50 41.92 36.10 14.55
C VAL A 50 40.78 35.97 15.56
N ILE A 51 41.02 36.30 16.84
CA ILE A 51 39.98 36.28 17.88
C ILE A 51 38.83 37.24 17.53
N VAL A 52 39.15 38.47 17.10
CA VAL A 52 38.13 39.46 16.71
C VAL A 52 37.31 38.96 15.52
N VAL A 53 37.94 38.36 14.51
CA VAL A 53 37.23 37.81 13.35
C VAL A 53 36.33 36.65 13.76
N VAL A 54 36.77 35.76 14.64
CA VAL A 54 35.96 34.63 15.13
C VAL A 54 34.75 35.14 15.91
N VAL A 55 34.93 36.13 16.80
CA VAL A 55 33.82 36.72 17.56
C VAL A 55 32.81 37.39 16.63
N LEU A 56 33.28 38.12 15.62
CA LEU A 56 32.41 38.79 14.65
C LEU A 56 31.62 37.78 13.81
N GLN A 57 32.25 36.67 13.41
CA GLN A 57 31.59 35.59 12.68
C GLN A 57 30.51 34.90 13.53
N ILE A 58 30.78 34.61 14.81
CA ILE A 58 29.80 34.02 15.72
C ILE A 58 28.60 34.97 15.91
N ALA A 59 28.85 36.26 16.11
CA ALA A 59 27.78 37.25 16.27
C ALA A 59 26.93 37.38 14.99
N SER A 60 27.57 37.44 13.83
CA SER A 60 26.88 37.57 12.53
C SER A 60 26.05 36.33 12.20
N THR A 61 26.61 35.13 12.38
CA THR A 61 25.91 33.87 12.10
C THR A 61 24.73 33.65 13.04
N THR A 62 24.90 33.97 14.33
CA THR A 62 23.83 33.88 15.32
C THR A 62 22.71 34.88 15.02
N GLY A 63 23.06 36.13 14.67
CA GLY A 63 22.08 37.16 14.27
C GLY A 63 21.29 36.76 13.03
N LEU A 64 21.97 36.22 12.00
CA LEU A 64 21.31 35.74 10.79
C LEU A 64 20.39 34.54 11.07
N PHE A 65 20.83 33.60 11.92
CA PHE A 65 20.02 32.45 12.32
C PHE A 65 18.74 32.86 13.06
N VAL A 66 18.84 33.80 13.99
CA VAL A 66 17.67 34.33 14.72
C VAL A 66 16.74 35.08 13.77
N TYR A 67 17.28 35.94 12.89
CA TYR A 67 16.50 36.66 11.90
C TYR A 67 15.76 35.70 10.95
N LEU A 68 16.44 34.68 10.44
CA LEU A 68 15.84 33.68 9.57
C LEU A 68 14.76 32.89 10.30
N ASN A 69 15.01 32.42 11.53
CA ASN A 69 13.97 31.72 12.29
C ASN A 69 12.77 32.60 12.63
N MET A 70 12.98 33.88 12.93
CA MET A 70 11.89 34.82 13.18
C MET A 70 11.07 35.05 11.90
N SER A 71 11.72 35.32 10.78
CA SER A 71 11.06 35.48 9.48
C SER A 71 10.32 34.22 9.01
N ILE A 72 10.92 33.04 9.21
CA ILE A 72 10.28 31.74 8.90
C ILE A 72 9.09 31.51 9.82
N SER A 73 9.17 31.87 11.10
CA SER A 73 8.04 31.73 12.04
C SER A 73 6.89 32.68 11.69
N GLU A 74 7.19 33.89 11.23
CA GLU A 74 6.20 34.87 10.78
C GLU A 74 5.48 34.39 9.52
N VAL A 75 6.24 33.94 8.50
CA VAL A 75 5.69 33.37 7.26
C VAL A 75 4.91 32.08 7.53
N ARG A 76 5.39 31.22 8.44
CA ARG A 76 4.69 29.97 8.79
C ARG A 76 3.39 30.25 9.55
N SER A 77 3.34 31.23 10.44
CA SER A 77 2.10 31.55 11.16
C SER A 77 1.06 32.25 10.28
N GLN A 78 1.49 33.16 9.39
CA GLN A 78 0.60 33.86 8.45
C GLN A 78 0.11 32.93 7.32
N GLY A 79 0.97 32.08 6.76
CA GLY A 79 0.58 31.14 5.71
C GLY A 79 -0.35 30.02 6.21
N VAL A 80 -0.08 29.49 7.40
CA VAL A 80 -0.89 28.41 7.98
C VAL A 80 -2.28 28.91 8.42
N THR A 81 -2.42 30.15 8.88
CA THR A 81 -3.74 30.67 9.29
C THR A 81 -4.66 31.03 8.12
N GLU A 82 -4.13 31.47 6.98
CA GLU A 82 -4.93 31.77 5.78
C GLU A 82 -5.27 30.50 4.97
N GLU A 83 -4.35 29.54 4.84
CA GLU A 83 -4.63 28.28 4.12
C GLU A 83 -5.59 27.35 4.87
N LEU A 84 -5.55 27.31 6.22
CA LEU A 84 -6.53 26.56 7.00
C LEU A 84 -7.94 27.15 6.92
N LYS A 85 -8.08 28.47 6.76
CA LYS A 85 -9.38 29.11 6.53
C LYS A 85 -9.97 28.71 5.18
N CYS A 86 -9.13 28.62 4.14
CA CYS A 86 -9.55 28.21 2.80
C CYS A 86 -9.93 26.71 2.73
N LEU A 87 -9.17 25.83 3.42
CA LEU A 87 -9.49 24.41 3.49
C LEU A 87 -10.76 24.12 4.31
N GLY A 88 -11.00 24.89 5.38
CA GLY A 88 -12.25 24.82 6.15
C GLY A 88 -13.49 25.12 5.32
N LEU A 89 -13.37 26.01 4.33
CA LEU A 89 -14.42 26.39 3.40
C LEU A 89 -14.75 25.26 2.39
N LEU A 90 -13.74 24.56 1.86
CA LEU A 90 -13.95 23.44 0.94
C LEU A 90 -14.77 22.30 1.56
N ASN A 91 -14.58 22.06 2.86
CA ASN A 91 -15.33 21.06 3.62
C ASN A 91 -16.81 21.50 3.84
N VAL A 92 -17.11 22.79 3.74
CA VAL A 92 -18.48 23.33 3.79
C VAL A 92 -19.12 23.33 2.40
N LEU A 93 -18.36 23.62 1.34
CA LEU A 93 -18.84 23.53 -0.06
C LEU A 93 -19.19 22.10 -0.49
N ASP A 94 -18.57 21.07 0.07
CA ASP A 94 -18.94 19.66 -0.17
C ASP A 94 -20.37 19.34 0.32
N LYS A 95 -20.92 20.17 1.22
CA LYS A 95 -22.22 19.91 1.88
C LYS A 95 -23.41 20.68 1.33
N ASP A 96 -23.24 21.71 0.50
CA ASP A 96 -24.35 22.53 -0.01
C ASP A 96 -24.19 22.85 -1.50
N GLN A 97 -25.29 22.79 -2.26
CA GLN A 97 -25.25 22.85 -3.73
C GLN A 97 -25.08 24.26 -4.33
N ASP A 98 -25.21 25.33 -3.55
CA ASP A 98 -25.06 26.70 -4.04
C ASP A 98 -24.24 27.58 -3.09
N ILE A 99 -23.41 28.45 -3.66
CA ILE A 99 -22.53 29.38 -2.94
C ILE A 99 -23.37 30.57 -2.49
N PRO A 100 -23.54 30.84 -1.17
CA PRO A 100 -24.22 32.05 -0.73
C PRO A 100 -23.34 33.28 -1.03
N ASP A 101 -23.92 34.29 -1.69
CA ASP A 101 -23.25 35.56 -2.06
C ASP A 101 -22.55 36.28 -0.89
N GLN A 102 -22.93 35.95 0.34
CA GLN A 102 -22.37 36.53 1.57
C GLN A 102 -20.98 36.02 1.94
N LEU A 103 -20.52 34.91 1.35
CA LEU A 103 -19.24 34.28 1.69
C LEU A 103 -18.08 34.77 0.80
N ALA A 104 -18.39 35.29 -0.39
CA ALA A 104 -17.42 35.86 -1.32
C ALA A 104 -16.73 37.13 -0.79
N GLN A 105 -17.37 37.83 0.16
CA GLN A 105 -16.86 39.10 0.70
C GLN A 105 -15.84 38.92 1.84
N VAL A 106 -15.71 37.70 2.38
CA VAL A 106 -14.86 37.39 3.55
C VAL A 106 -13.54 36.74 3.15
N PHE A 107 -13.49 36.05 2.02
CA PHE A 107 -12.32 35.29 1.57
C PHE A 107 -11.84 35.86 0.23
N GLY A 108 -10.60 36.36 0.19
CA GLY A 108 -10.06 37.02 -0.99
C GLY A 108 -10.10 36.17 -2.27
N GLU A 109 -9.99 36.83 -3.42
CA GLU A 109 -9.96 36.21 -4.77
C GLU A 109 -9.10 34.93 -4.93
N PRO A 110 -7.94 34.77 -4.26
CA PRO A 110 -7.11 33.58 -4.43
C PRO A 110 -7.77 32.27 -3.97
N CYS A 111 -8.56 32.31 -2.89
CA CYS A 111 -9.21 31.10 -2.35
C CYS A 111 -10.38 30.65 -3.23
N ILE A 112 -11.14 31.61 -3.78
CA ILE A 112 -12.24 31.33 -4.70
C ILE A 112 -11.72 30.65 -5.98
N LYS A 113 -10.62 31.16 -6.57
CA LYS A 113 -10.00 30.52 -7.74
C LYS A 113 -9.51 29.09 -7.46
N LEU A 114 -8.98 28.85 -6.26
CA LEU A 114 -8.58 27.50 -5.85
C LEU A 114 -9.80 26.58 -5.70
N ALA A 115 -10.86 27.06 -5.06
CA ALA A 115 -12.09 26.29 -4.87
C ALA A 115 -12.77 25.93 -6.21
N GLU A 116 -12.82 26.88 -7.15
CA GLU A 116 -13.30 26.62 -8.52
C GLU A 116 -12.42 25.62 -9.26
N GLY A 117 -11.08 25.72 -9.11
CA GLY A 117 -10.14 24.76 -9.69
C GLY A 117 -10.32 23.34 -9.17
N ILE A 118 -10.53 23.19 -7.86
CA ILE A 118 -10.82 21.90 -7.21
C ILE A 118 -12.18 21.38 -7.67
N LYS A 119 -13.23 22.21 -7.72
CA LYS A 119 -14.56 21.85 -8.23
C LYS A 119 -14.49 21.36 -9.68
N ALA A 120 -13.75 22.06 -10.54
CA ALA A 120 -13.55 21.68 -11.94
C ALA A 120 -12.78 20.35 -12.07
N TYR A 121 -11.77 20.13 -11.22
CA TYR A 121 -11.03 18.87 -11.20
C TYR A 121 -11.89 17.69 -10.74
N ILE A 122 -12.67 17.86 -9.66
CA ILE A 122 -13.60 16.85 -9.16
C ILE A 122 -14.63 16.53 -10.25
N SER A 123 -15.29 17.54 -10.84
CA SER A 123 -16.27 17.33 -11.91
C SER A 123 -15.68 16.58 -13.10
N LYS A 124 -14.45 16.90 -13.50
CA LYS A 124 -13.74 16.21 -14.59
C LYS A 124 -13.43 14.75 -14.27
N VAL A 125 -13.02 14.45 -13.04
CA VAL A 125 -12.74 13.07 -12.60
C VAL A 125 -14.05 12.28 -12.47
N THR A 126 -15.11 12.89 -11.94
CA THR A 126 -16.43 12.27 -11.85
C THR A 126 -17.00 11.98 -13.24
N GLU A 127 -16.88 12.90 -14.22
CA GLU A 127 -17.27 12.65 -15.61
C GLU A 127 -16.43 11.55 -16.28
N ASP A 128 -15.11 11.52 -16.07
CA ASP A 128 -14.25 10.47 -16.65
C ASP A 128 -14.60 9.08 -16.07
N ILE A 129 -14.88 9.00 -14.76
CA ILE A 129 -15.33 7.77 -14.08
C ILE A 129 -16.72 7.35 -14.58
N ILE A 130 -17.68 8.28 -14.65
CA ILE A 130 -19.04 7.99 -15.14
C ILE A 130 -19.01 7.60 -16.62
N SER A 131 -18.21 8.26 -17.47
CA SER A 131 -18.12 7.92 -18.90
C SER A 131 -17.51 6.53 -19.13
N LYS A 132 -16.53 6.12 -18.31
CA LYS A 132 -16.00 4.76 -18.32
C LYS A 132 -17.05 3.74 -17.87
N GLN A 133 -17.88 4.09 -16.89
CA GLN A 133 -18.96 3.23 -16.40
C GLN A 133 -20.08 3.07 -17.44
N THR A 134 -20.51 4.15 -18.10
CA THR A 134 -21.52 4.10 -19.16
C THR A 134 -21.01 3.39 -20.41
N PHE A 135 -19.70 3.44 -20.71
CA PHE A 135 -19.11 2.66 -21.79
C PHE A 135 -19.09 1.14 -21.51
N ILE A 136 -18.91 0.75 -20.23
CA ILE A 136 -19.00 -0.65 -19.80
C ILE A 136 -20.45 -1.14 -19.79
N GLU A 137 -21.40 -0.31 -19.31
CA GLU A 137 -22.84 -0.63 -19.36
C GLU A 137 -23.43 -0.63 -20.78
N ALA A 138 -22.97 0.26 -21.66
CA ALA A 138 -23.37 0.27 -23.07
C ALA A 138 -22.84 -0.95 -23.84
N ARG A 139 -21.75 -1.57 -23.38
CA ARG A 139 -21.28 -2.88 -23.91
C ARG A 139 -22.08 -4.06 -23.38
N THR A 140 -22.71 -3.96 -22.21
CA THR A 140 -23.53 -5.03 -21.64
C THR A 140 -25.01 -4.94 -22.05
N MET A 141 -25.49 -3.77 -22.49
CA MET A 141 -26.82 -3.63 -23.08
C MET A 141 -26.78 -3.89 -24.60
N ALA A 142 -26.95 -5.16 -24.97
CA ALA A 142 -27.19 -5.55 -26.36
C ALA A 142 -28.47 -4.87 -26.89
N ARG A 143 -28.31 -3.97 -27.86
CA ARG A 143 -29.40 -3.40 -28.65
C ARG A 143 -29.99 -4.49 -29.56
N PRO A 144 -31.31 -4.72 -29.60
CA PRO A 144 -31.89 -5.68 -30.53
C PRO A 144 -31.87 -5.07 -31.93
N VAL A 145 -30.92 -5.49 -32.76
CA VAL A 145 -30.94 -5.22 -34.20
C VAL A 145 -31.64 -6.40 -34.86
N ASN A 146 -32.90 -6.18 -35.24
CA ASN A 146 -33.61 -7.05 -36.17
C ASN A 146 -32.93 -6.94 -37.54
N ASN A 147 -32.24 -7.99 -37.96
CA ASN A 147 -32.02 -8.23 -39.38
C ASN A 147 -32.21 -9.71 -39.68
N SER A 148 -33.26 -9.98 -40.46
CA SER A 148 -33.54 -11.26 -41.08
C SER A 148 -32.37 -11.69 -41.96
N GLY A 149 -31.90 -12.93 -41.80
CA GLY A 149 -31.06 -13.60 -42.80
C GLY A 149 -29.59 -13.82 -42.43
N SER A 150 -29.34 -14.73 -41.49
CA SER A 150 -28.37 -15.83 -41.57
C SER A 150 -28.03 -16.31 -40.16
N LYS A 151 -28.16 -17.62 -39.94
CA LYS A 151 -27.85 -18.25 -38.66
C LYS A 151 -26.33 -18.22 -38.44
N PHE A 152 -25.85 -17.23 -37.70
CA PHE A 152 -24.60 -17.35 -36.95
C PHE A 152 -24.98 -17.32 -35.47
N MET A 153 -25.16 -18.51 -34.88
CA MET A 153 -25.33 -18.62 -33.43
C MET A 153 -23.97 -18.38 -32.77
N THR A 154 -23.65 -17.12 -32.52
CA THR A 154 -22.73 -16.73 -31.45
C THR A 154 -23.50 -15.87 -30.47
N SER A 155 -24.43 -16.53 -29.75
CA SER A 155 -24.61 -16.18 -28.35
C SER A 155 -23.24 -16.38 -27.72
N VAL A 156 -22.50 -15.29 -27.46
CA VAL A 156 -21.32 -15.36 -26.60
C VAL A 156 -21.86 -15.70 -25.22
N ALA A 157 -22.03 -16.99 -24.94
CA ALA A 157 -22.35 -17.46 -23.60
C ALA A 157 -21.25 -16.89 -22.71
N GLN A 158 -21.63 -15.98 -21.80
CA GLN A 158 -20.71 -15.31 -20.89
C GLN A 158 -19.85 -16.38 -20.22
N ARG A 159 -18.52 -16.25 -20.39
CA ARG A 159 -17.56 -17.25 -19.89
C ARG A 159 -17.71 -17.38 -18.37
N PRO A 160 -17.69 -18.61 -17.82
CA PRO A 160 -17.69 -18.81 -16.38
C PRO A 160 -16.62 -17.97 -15.70
N SER A 161 -17.04 -17.00 -14.89
CA SER A 161 -16.15 -16.17 -14.11
C SER A 161 -16.84 -15.60 -12.87
N ALA A 162 -16.06 -15.39 -11.83
CA ALA A 162 -16.51 -14.75 -10.61
C ALA A 162 -15.39 -13.89 -10.04
N HIS A 163 -15.77 -12.73 -9.52
CA HIS A 163 -14.97 -11.92 -8.61
C HIS A 163 -15.89 -11.56 -7.43
N LEU A 164 -15.54 -12.01 -6.24
CA LEU A 164 -16.33 -11.79 -5.04
C LEU A 164 -15.48 -11.00 -4.05
N THR A 165 -16.06 -10.02 -3.38
CA THR A 165 -15.39 -9.33 -2.28
C THR A 165 -15.97 -9.80 -0.95
N LEU A 166 -15.17 -9.69 0.10
CA LEU A 166 -15.64 -9.97 1.45
C LEU A 166 -16.56 -8.83 1.91
N ARG A 167 -17.69 -9.19 2.53
CA ARG A 167 -18.61 -8.24 3.16
C ARG A 167 -18.49 -8.34 4.68
N ASP A 168 -18.53 -7.19 5.35
CA ASP A 168 -18.69 -7.16 6.79
C ASP A 168 -20.15 -7.52 7.18
N THR A 169 -20.31 -8.70 7.78
CA THR A 169 -21.61 -9.19 8.28
C THR A 169 -21.71 -9.14 9.81
N SER A 170 -20.71 -8.58 10.51
CA SER A 170 -20.70 -8.45 11.97
C SER A 170 -21.87 -7.62 12.50
N SER A 171 -22.35 -6.65 11.71
CA SER A 171 -23.50 -5.80 12.00
C SER A 171 -24.87 -6.47 11.78
N GLN A 172 -24.93 -7.61 11.08
CA GLN A 172 -26.18 -8.30 10.70
C GLN A 172 -26.40 -9.62 11.46
N GLY A 173 -25.59 -9.94 12.46
CA GLY A 173 -25.72 -11.16 13.27
C GLY A 173 -25.31 -12.46 12.54
N PHE A 174 -24.79 -12.35 11.31
CA PHE A 174 -24.23 -13.49 10.57
C PHE A 174 -22.73 -13.58 10.83
N SER A 175 -22.30 -14.71 11.39
CA SER A 175 -20.87 -14.99 11.56
C SER A 175 -20.18 -15.06 10.19
N LEU A 176 -19.09 -14.28 10.02
CA LEU A 176 -18.19 -14.38 8.86
C LEU A 176 -17.69 -15.82 8.63
N TYR A 177 -17.72 -16.66 9.68
CA TYR A 177 -17.11 -17.98 9.74
C TYR A 177 -18.06 -19.05 10.27
N SER A 178 -17.81 -20.30 9.88
CA SER A 178 -18.46 -21.48 10.48
C SER A 178 -17.76 -21.94 11.75
N ILE A 179 -18.45 -22.78 12.53
CA ILE A 179 -17.84 -23.78 13.41
C ILE A 179 -16.68 -24.45 12.65
N PRO A 180 -15.49 -24.64 13.28
CA PRO A 180 -14.34 -25.26 12.66
C PRO A 180 -14.72 -26.54 11.91
N THR A 181 -14.37 -26.63 10.63
CA THR A 181 -14.60 -27.85 9.85
C THR A 181 -13.55 -28.90 10.26
N PRO A 182 -13.96 -30.04 10.85
CA PRO A 182 -13.03 -31.02 11.44
C PRO A 182 -12.14 -31.70 10.40
N ASP A 183 -12.60 -31.80 9.14
CA ASP A 183 -11.87 -32.46 8.06
C ASP A 183 -10.76 -31.58 7.44
N LEU A 184 -10.58 -30.35 7.91
CA LEU A 184 -9.53 -29.44 7.42
C LEU A 184 -8.33 -29.39 8.35
N HIS A 185 -7.18 -29.04 7.77
CA HIS A 185 -5.95 -28.82 8.54
C HIS A 185 -6.17 -27.76 9.62
N GLN A 186 -5.56 -27.95 10.80
CA GLN A 186 -5.74 -27.07 11.96
C GLN A 186 -5.48 -25.58 11.67
N SER A 187 -4.53 -25.29 10.77
CA SER A 187 -4.21 -23.93 10.34
C SER A 187 -5.20 -23.32 9.35
N CYS A 188 -6.19 -24.07 8.87
CA CYS A 188 -7.10 -23.68 7.79
C CYS A 188 -8.56 -24.15 8.03
N ARG A 189 -8.97 -24.20 9.30
CA ARG A 189 -10.27 -24.74 9.73
C ARG A 189 -11.44 -23.75 9.68
N HIS A 190 -11.19 -22.47 9.42
CA HIS A 190 -12.22 -21.43 9.41
C HIS A 190 -12.58 -21.01 8.00
N VAL A 191 -13.67 -21.57 7.45
CA VAL A 191 -14.17 -21.22 6.11
C VAL A 191 -14.75 -19.81 6.12
N VAL A 192 -14.36 -19.00 5.13
CA VAL A 192 -14.88 -17.65 4.90
C VAL A 192 -16.21 -17.74 4.15
N ARG A 193 -17.30 -17.23 4.74
CA ARG A 193 -18.66 -17.38 4.17
C ARG A 193 -19.27 -16.14 3.56
N SER A 194 -18.91 -14.96 4.03
CA SER A 194 -19.55 -13.68 3.67
C SER A 194 -19.02 -13.08 2.35
N TRP A 195 -18.71 -13.92 1.37
CA TRP A 195 -18.41 -13.47 0.01
C TRP A 195 -19.67 -12.89 -0.64
N ALA A 196 -19.54 -11.74 -1.31
CA ALA A 196 -20.64 -11.04 -1.96
C ALA A 196 -20.30 -10.67 -3.42
N ASN A 197 -21.34 -10.55 -4.26
CA ASN A 197 -21.26 -10.15 -5.67
C ASN A 197 -21.95 -8.81 -5.97
N GLN A 198 -22.34 -8.06 -4.93
CA GLN A 198 -23.10 -6.80 -5.03
C GLN A 198 -22.27 -5.55 -4.70
N SER A 199 -20.95 -5.73 -4.54
CA SER A 199 -19.99 -4.67 -4.25
C SER A 199 -19.32 -4.16 -5.53
N PHE A 200 -18.61 -3.03 -5.42
CA PHE A 200 -17.90 -2.42 -6.54
C PHE A 200 -16.88 -3.40 -7.14
N GLY A 201 -17.02 -3.70 -8.44
CA GLY A 201 -16.13 -4.60 -9.17
C GLY A 201 -16.35 -6.10 -8.93
N ALA A 202 -17.32 -6.48 -8.09
CA ALA A 202 -17.71 -7.87 -7.90
C ALA A 202 -18.73 -8.33 -8.95
N HIS A 203 -18.60 -9.57 -9.40
CA HIS A 203 -19.50 -10.17 -10.39
C HIS A 203 -19.56 -11.68 -10.24
N LEU A 204 -20.65 -12.25 -10.76
CA LEU A 204 -20.85 -13.69 -10.81
C LEU A 204 -21.50 -14.03 -12.15
N HIS A 205 -20.71 -14.56 -13.08
CA HIS A 205 -21.14 -14.90 -14.44
C HIS A 205 -21.08 -16.40 -14.65
N ASN A 206 -22.23 -17.02 -14.91
CA ASN A 206 -22.35 -18.45 -15.17
C ASN A 206 -21.67 -19.30 -14.07
N MET A 207 -21.69 -18.86 -12.82
CA MET A 207 -21.23 -19.61 -11.66
C MET A 207 -22.23 -19.38 -10.52
N THR A 208 -22.23 -20.21 -9.49
CA THR A 208 -23.12 -20.03 -8.33
C THR A 208 -22.34 -19.96 -7.04
N LEU A 209 -22.79 -19.13 -6.10
CA LEU A 209 -22.21 -18.98 -4.77
C LEU A 209 -23.21 -19.52 -3.75
N SER A 210 -22.78 -20.47 -2.91
CA SER A 210 -23.60 -21.01 -1.83
C SER A 210 -22.74 -21.24 -0.59
N ASN A 211 -23.15 -20.69 0.56
CA ASN A 211 -22.45 -20.85 1.83
C ASN A 211 -20.93 -20.57 1.77
N GLY A 212 -20.54 -19.53 1.04
CA GLY A 212 -19.13 -19.15 0.85
C GLY A 212 -18.36 -19.97 -0.18
N LYS A 213 -19.04 -20.86 -0.92
CA LYS A 213 -18.42 -21.74 -1.91
C LYS A 213 -18.88 -21.41 -3.31
N LEU A 214 -17.91 -21.25 -4.21
CA LEU A 214 -18.12 -20.99 -5.61
C LEU A 214 -18.20 -22.32 -6.38
N ARG A 215 -19.36 -22.60 -7.00
CA ARG A 215 -19.61 -23.83 -7.73
C ARG A 215 -19.29 -23.66 -9.22
N VAL A 216 -18.52 -24.61 -9.74
CA VAL A 216 -18.07 -24.64 -11.14
C VAL A 216 -19.21 -25.16 -12.03
N PRO A 217 -19.57 -24.46 -13.12
CA PRO A 217 -20.69 -24.84 -13.97
C PRO A 217 -20.33 -25.89 -15.02
N GLN A 218 -19.07 -25.94 -15.44
CA GLN A 218 -18.61 -26.61 -16.66
C GLN A 218 -17.17 -27.07 -16.47
N ASP A 219 -16.85 -28.23 -17.02
CA ASP A 219 -15.50 -28.77 -17.06
C ASP A 219 -14.54 -27.82 -17.79
N GLY A 220 -13.34 -27.69 -17.27
CA GLY A 220 -12.30 -26.91 -17.93
C GLY A 220 -11.15 -26.55 -17.02
N ARG A 221 -10.24 -25.76 -17.58
CA ARG A 221 -9.12 -25.20 -16.84
C ARG A 221 -9.48 -23.81 -16.34
N TYR A 222 -9.34 -23.59 -15.04
CA TYR A 222 -9.71 -22.33 -14.40
C TYR A 222 -8.49 -21.73 -13.71
N TYR A 223 -8.31 -20.43 -13.87
CA TYR A 223 -7.40 -19.68 -13.01
C TYR A 223 -8.18 -19.25 -11.76
N LEU A 224 -7.73 -19.71 -10.61
CA LEU A 224 -8.28 -19.39 -9.30
C LEU A 224 -7.36 -18.38 -8.63
N TYR A 225 -7.94 -17.42 -7.92
CA TYR A 225 -7.18 -16.46 -7.13
C TYR A 225 -7.96 -16.04 -5.89
N SER A 226 -7.22 -15.68 -4.84
CA SER A 226 -7.82 -15.09 -3.64
C SER A 226 -6.81 -14.22 -2.92
N GLN A 227 -7.28 -13.08 -2.41
CA GLN A 227 -6.59 -12.26 -1.43
C GLN A 227 -7.36 -12.24 -0.12
N VAL A 228 -6.65 -12.42 0.99
CA VAL A 228 -7.18 -12.14 2.33
C VAL A 228 -6.27 -11.12 3.01
N TYR A 229 -6.87 -10.01 3.45
CA TYR A 229 -6.19 -8.99 4.20
C TYR A 229 -6.32 -9.25 5.70
N PHE A 230 -5.19 -9.51 6.34
CA PHE A 230 -5.09 -9.69 7.78
C PHE A 230 -4.57 -8.41 8.44
N ARG A 231 -5.27 -7.95 9.47
CA ARG A 231 -4.91 -6.85 10.34
C ARG A 231 -4.82 -7.37 11.77
N TYR A 232 -3.64 -7.27 12.37
CA TYR A 232 -3.50 -7.62 13.77
C TYR A 232 -4.26 -6.60 14.64
N PRO A 233 -4.97 -7.06 15.69
CA PRO A 233 -5.59 -6.14 16.63
C PRO A 233 -4.52 -5.30 17.31
N SER A 234 -4.80 -4.00 17.48
CA SER A 234 -3.94 -3.12 18.28
C SER A 234 -3.91 -3.63 19.72
N PRO A 235 -2.75 -3.67 20.41
CA PRO A 235 -2.74 -3.93 21.84
C PRO A 235 -3.56 -2.82 22.50
N ALA A 236 -4.73 -3.17 23.06
CA ALA A 236 -5.46 -2.26 23.91
C ALA A 236 -4.61 -2.01 25.16
N ALA A 237 -4.44 -0.74 25.54
CA ALA A 237 -3.78 -0.35 26.78
C ALA A 237 -4.61 -0.83 27.99
N GLY A 238 -4.46 -2.09 28.38
CA GLY A 238 -5.24 -2.63 29.50
C GLY A 238 -5.09 -4.11 29.78
N ASP A 239 -4.78 -4.96 28.80
CA ASP A 239 -4.69 -6.40 29.05
C ASP A 239 -3.23 -6.87 29.14
N GLY A 240 -2.83 -7.19 30.37
CA GLY A 240 -1.60 -7.91 30.64
C GLY A 240 -1.61 -9.26 29.92
N ASP A 241 -0.45 -9.63 29.40
CA ASP A 241 -0.07 -11.01 29.06
C ASP A 241 -0.54 -11.63 27.72
N GLN A 242 -0.71 -10.84 26.66
CA GLN A 242 -0.75 -11.38 25.28
C GLN A 242 0.64 -11.43 24.59
N ARG A 243 1.72 -11.63 25.36
CA ARG A 243 3.10 -11.59 24.84
C ARG A 243 3.61 -12.86 24.14
N SER A 244 2.76 -13.85 23.81
CA SER A 244 3.29 -15.16 23.38
C SER A 244 2.47 -15.97 22.38
N VAL A 245 1.41 -15.45 21.76
CA VAL A 245 0.73 -16.20 20.68
C VAL A 245 1.29 -15.78 19.33
N SER A 246 2.20 -16.60 18.80
CA SER A 246 2.62 -16.51 17.39
C SER A 246 1.46 -16.86 16.47
N HIS A 247 0.70 -15.85 16.07
CA HIS A 247 -0.34 -16.06 15.08
C HIS A 247 0.29 -16.21 13.69
N GLN A 248 0.41 -17.44 13.24
CA GLN A 248 0.64 -17.75 11.82
C GLN A 248 -0.63 -17.36 11.05
N LEU A 249 -0.50 -16.43 10.11
CA LEU A 249 -1.57 -16.07 9.19
C LEU A 249 -1.55 -17.07 8.05
N VAL A 250 -2.60 -17.85 7.90
CA VAL A 250 -2.68 -18.84 6.84
C VAL A 250 -3.97 -18.63 6.08
N GLN A 251 -3.86 -18.64 4.76
CA GLN A 251 -4.97 -18.64 3.83
C GLN A 251 -4.86 -19.90 2.98
N CYS A 252 -5.90 -20.72 2.98
CA CYS A 252 -5.98 -21.91 2.14
C CYS A 252 -7.13 -21.78 1.13
N VAL A 253 -6.93 -22.34 -0.06
CA VAL A 253 -7.97 -22.50 -1.07
C VAL A 253 -8.20 -24.00 -1.28
N TYR A 254 -9.45 -24.44 -1.15
CA TYR A 254 -9.83 -25.84 -1.24
C TYR A 254 -10.81 -26.08 -2.39
N LYS A 255 -10.81 -27.32 -2.86
CA LYS A 255 -11.78 -27.90 -3.77
C LYS A 255 -12.52 -29.04 -3.09
N LYS A 256 -13.85 -28.98 -3.06
CA LYS A 256 -14.70 -30.12 -2.72
C LYS A 256 -15.28 -30.70 -4.00
N THR A 257 -15.20 -32.02 -4.11
CA THR A 257 -15.70 -32.81 -5.24
C THR A 257 -16.49 -34.01 -4.68
N SER A 258 -16.67 -35.07 -5.45
CA SER A 258 -17.24 -36.34 -4.96
C SER A 258 -16.32 -37.08 -3.97
N TYR A 259 -15.07 -36.64 -3.80
CA TYR A 259 -14.13 -37.19 -2.82
C TYR A 259 -14.57 -36.83 -1.39
N PRO A 260 -14.46 -37.75 -0.41
CA PRO A 260 -14.99 -37.52 0.94
C PRO A 260 -14.42 -36.29 1.64
N SER A 261 -13.12 -36.02 1.49
CA SER A 261 -12.46 -34.87 2.11
C SER A 261 -12.17 -33.76 1.09
N PRO A 262 -12.17 -32.48 1.52
CA PRO A 262 -11.75 -31.39 0.65
C PRO A 262 -10.27 -31.49 0.27
N ILE A 263 -9.95 -31.16 -0.99
CA ILE A 263 -8.59 -31.18 -1.55
C ILE A 263 -8.00 -29.77 -1.47
N GLN A 264 -6.87 -29.60 -0.79
CA GLN A 264 -6.18 -28.31 -0.73
C GLN A 264 -5.49 -28.02 -2.07
N LEU A 265 -5.82 -26.88 -2.69
CA LEU A 265 -5.24 -26.45 -3.96
C LEU A 265 -4.09 -25.47 -3.74
N LEU A 266 -4.28 -24.49 -2.87
CA LEU A 266 -3.30 -23.45 -2.58
C LEU A 266 -3.23 -23.21 -1.07
N LYS A 267 -2.04 -22.83 -0.59
CA LYS A 267 -1.80 -22.40 0.80
C LYS A 267 -0.77 -21.29 0.81
N GLY A 268 -1.17 -20.13 1.34
CA GLY A 268 -0.31 -18.99 1.62
C GLY A 268 -0.12 -18.84 3.13
N VAL A 269 1.10 -18.50 3.55
CA VAL A 269 1.44 -18.29 4.96
C VAL A 269 2.13 -16.93 5.11
N GLY A 270 1.66 -16.13 6.05
CA GLY A 270 2.29 -14.89 6.50
C GLY A 270 2.65 -14.98 7.97
N THR A 271 3.75 -14.34 8.35
CA THR A 271 4.24 -14.31 9.73
C THR A 271 4.48 -12.87 10.17
N LYS A 272 3.99 -12.51 11.34
CA LYS A 272 4.28 -11.22 11.98
C LYS A 272 5.80 -10.99 12.08
N CYS A 273 6.24 -9.78 11.77
CA CYS A 273 7.58 -9.31 12.16
C CYS A 273 7.61 -9.04 13.67
N TRP A 274 8.52 -9.70 14.38
CA TRP A 274 8.62 -9.68 15.85
C TRP A 274 9.45 -8.50 16.40
N ALA A 275 9.62 -7.44 15.62
CA ALA A 275 10.33 -6.26 16.10
C ALA A 275 9.55 -5.58 17.25
N PRO A 276 10.22 -5.17 18.35
CA PRO A 276 9.57 -4.58 19.52
C PRO A 276 8.68 -3.37 19.21
N ASP A 277 9.07 -2.59 18.19
CA ASP A 277 8.41 -1.34 17.80
C ASP A 277 7.43 -1.53 16.61
N ALA A 278 7.09 -2.77 16.25
CA ALA A 278 6.13 -3.04 15.18
C ALA A 278 4.69 -2.79 15.66
N GLU A 279 4.24 -1.54 15.58
CA GLU A 279 2.92 -1.10 16.05
C GLU A 279 1.74 -1.69 15.26
N TYR A 280 1.93 -1.99 13.96
CA TYR A 280 0.88 -2.54 13.10
C TYR A 280 1.44 -3.61 12.19
N ALA A 281 0.90 -4.83 12.28
CA ALA A 281 1.13 -5.85 11.27
C ALA A 281 -0.09 -5.89 10.35
N LEU A 282 0.12 -5.48 9.11
CA LEU A 282 -0.86 -5.51 8.02
C LEU A 282 -0.32 -6.47 6.98
N HIS A 283 -1.04 -7.56 6.69
CA HIS A 283 -0.57 -8.62 5.82
C HIS A 283 -1.66 -9.01 4.82
N SER A 284 -1.43 -8.71 3.54
CA SER A 284 -2.25 -9.24 2.46
C SER A 284 -1.62 -10.51 1.92
N ILE A 285 -2.32 -11.63 2.02
CA ILE A 285 -1.91 -12.88 1.39
C ILE A 285 -2.69 -13.00 0.09
N TYR A 286 -1.99 -12.89 -1.04
CA TYR A 286 -2.52 -13.18 -2.36
C TYR A 286 -1.95 -14.51 -2.85
N GLN A 287 -2.80 -15.35 -3.43
CA GLN A 287 -2.39 -16.57 -4.11
C GLN A 287 -3.30 -16.83 -5.30
N GLY A 288 -2.73 -17.46 -6.33
CA GLY A 288 -3.49 -17.89 -7.49
C GLY A 288 -2.79 -19.02 -8.23
N GLY A 289 -3.55 -19.78 -8.99
CA GLY A 289 -3.06 -20.95 -9.69
C GLY A 289 -4.06 -21.50 -10.70
N LEU A 290 -3.55 -22.32 -11.60
CA LEU A 290 -4.32 -22.89 -12.69
C LEU A 290 -4.68 -24.34 -12.37
N PHE A 291 -5.97 -24.67 -12.41
CA PHE A 291 -6.47 -25.98 -12.01
C PHE A 291 -7.50 -26.52 -13.01
N GLU A 292 -7.50 -27.83 -13.18
CA GLU A 292 -8.57 -28.53 -13.90
C GLU A 292 -9.72 -28.82 -12.92
N LEU A 293 -10.89 -28.30 -13.27
CA LEU A 293 -12.11 -28.39 -12.47
C LEU A 293 -13.21 -29.03 -13.29
N ARG A 294 -14.08 -29.77 -12.60
CA ARG A 294 -15.25 -30.41 -13.19
C ARG A 294 -16.52 -29.66 -12.81
N ALA A 295 -17.54 -29.75 -13.64
CA ALA A 295 -18.87 -29.28 -13.34
C ALA A 295 -19.34 -29.88 -12.01
N GLY A 296 -19.79 -29.00 -11.11
CA GLY A 296 -20.23 -29.38 -9.77
C GLY A 296 -19.15 -29.30 -8.69
N ASP A 297 -17.85 -29.15 -9.02
CA ASP A 297 -16.82 -28.89 -8.02
C ASP A 297 -17.13 -27.57 -7.28
N GLU A 298 -16.93 -27.57 -5.95
CA GLU A 298 -17.10 -26.39 -5.09
C GLU A 298 -15.74 -25.88 -4.62
N LEU A 299 -15.47 -24.60 -4.84
CA LEU A 299 -14.25 -23.93 -4.44
C LEU A 299 -14.52 -23.04 -3.22
N PHE A 300 -13.63 -23.04 -2.23
CA PHE A 300 -13.80 -22.20 -1.05
C PHE A 300 -12.47 -21.80 -0.40
N VAL A 301 -12.51 -20.70 0.35
CA VAL A 301 -11.37 -20.14 1.07
C VAL A 301 -11.52 -20.39 2.56
N SER A 302 -10.42 -20.73 3.24
CA SER A 302 -10.38 -20.81 4.70
C SER A 302 -9.11 -20.18 5.27
N VAL A 303 -9.17 -19.81 6.55
CA VAL A 303 -8.11 -19.05 7.23
C VAL A 303 -7.73 -19.65 8.59
N SER A 304 -6.56 -19.28 9.12
CA SER A 304 -6.11 -19.66 10.46
C SER A 304 -6.76 -18.86 11.59
N SER A 305 -6.95 -17.56 11.38
CA SER A 305 -7.32 -16.60 12.42
C SER A 305 -8.44 -15.68 11.94
N PRO A 306 -9.71 -16.09 12.09
CA PRO A 306 -10.86 -15.36 11.58
C PRO A 306 -11.00 -13.94 12.13
N THR A 307 -10.63 -13.73 13.40
CA THR A 307 -10.71 -12.45 14.10
C THR A 307 -9.74 -11.39 13.56
N MET A 308 -8.74 -11.79 12.77
CA MET A 308 -7.75 -10.88 12.19
C MET A 308 -8.01 -10.55 10.72
N VAL A 309 -9.02 -11.15 10.09
CA VAL A 309 -9.36 -10.82 8.71
C VAL A 309 -10.14 -9.51 8.70
N ASN A 310 -9.69 -8.57 7.88
CA ASN A 310 -10.40 -7.33 7.65
C ASN A 310 -11.42 -7.51 6.52
N ALA A 311 -12.65 -7.07 6.78
CA ALA A 311 -13.80 -7.18 5.89
C ALA A 311 -14.15 -5.87 5.17
N ASP A 312 -13.23 -4.89 5.21
CA ASP A 312 -13.37 -3.65 4.45
C ASP A 312 -13.51 -3.93 2.95
N ASP A 313 -14.49 -3.28 2.33
CA ASP A 313 -14.91 -3.56 0.96
C ASP A 313 -13.70 -3.32 0.03
N SER A 314 -13.34 -4.34 -0.76
CA SER A 314 -12.17 -4.44 -1.68
C SER A 314 -10.83 -4.96 -1.11
N SER A 315 -10.64 -5.03 0.21
CA SER A 315 -9.36 -5.50 0.77
C SER A 315 -9.14 -7.02 0.62
N SER A 316 -10.22 -7.78 0.73
CA SER A 316 -10.24 -9.25 0.63
C SER A 316 -11.18 -9.69 -0.49
N TYR A 317 -10.72 -10.58 -1.36
CA TYR A 317 -11.48 -11.05 -2.53
C TYR A 317 -11.17 -12.50 -2.90
N PHE A 318 -12.09 -13.12 -3.62
CA PHE A 318 -12.01 -14.49 -4.12
C PHE A 318 -12.64 -14.59 -5.50
N GLY A 319 -11.94 -15.20 -6.45
CA GLY A 319 -12.46 -15.34 -7.79
C GLY A 319 -11.87 -16.49 -8.57
N ALA A 320 -12.51 -16.76 -9.70
CA ALA A 320 -12.06 -17.74 -10.68
C ALA A 320 -12.57 -17.36 -12.06
N PHE A 321 -11.85 -17.73 -13.12
CA PHE A 321 -12.37 -17.66 -14.48
C PHE A 321 -11.86 -18.82 -15.32
N ARG A 322 -12.70 -19.29 -16.24
CA ARG A 322 -12.36 -20.36 -17.18
C ARG A 322 -11.43 -19.84 -18.28
N LEU A 323 -10.41 -20.61 -18.60
CA LEU A 323 -9.59 -20.44 -19.80
C LEU A 323 -10.16 -21.25 -20.96
N ASP A 324 -10.10 -20.65 -22.15
CA ASP A 324 -10.23 -21.36 -23.40
C ASP A 324 -8.81 -21.73 -23.85
N LEU A 325 -8.48 -23.01 -23.81
CA LEU A 325 -7.27 -23.58 -24.41
C LEU A 325 -7.70 -24.46 -25.58
#